data_AF-A0A9D7NY73-F1
#
_entry.id   AF-A0A9D7NY73-F1
#
_cell.length_a   1.000
_cell.length_b   1.000
_cell.length_c   1.000
_cell.angle_alpha   90.00
_cell.angle_beta   90.00
_cell.angle_gamma   90.00
#
_symmetry.space_group_name_H-M   'P 1'
#
loop_
_entity.id
_entity.type
_entity.pdbx_description
1 polymer ?
#
loop_
_entity_poly.entity_id
_entity_poly.type
_entity_poly.pdbx_seq_one_letter_code
_entity_poly.pdbx_strand_id
1 'polypeptide(L)'
;MGVNLRITAHGFWRHAADFLHAADALRPVPNSAVGKFRSRPSLVAYYLLGHSIELSLKAFLLAKGYEIRVLRDPKQFGHSVANLLAEARRRKLGKEVKLSKRECAAIVLLSETYKGKRLEYVEYGVYRLPEYFFLQAVAEKLVLGLRKCSMNATGRQKP
;
A
#
# COMPACT_ATOMS: atom_id res chain seq x y z
N MET A 1 23.24 23.29 11.19
CA MET A 1 22.79 21.95 11.63
C MET A 1 21.64 21.51 10.73
N GLY A 2 21.94 20.73 9.69
CA GLY A 2 20.90 20.23 8.77
C GLY A 2 20.14 19.10 9.45
N VAL A 3 18.83 19.24 9.62
CA VAL A 3 17.96 18.13 10.03
C VAL A 3 18.07 17.07 8.95
N ASN A 4 18.81 16.00 9.22
CA ASN A 4 18.88 14.85 8.33
C ASN A 4 17.52 14.15 8.46
N LEU A 5 16.57 14.50 7.59
CA LEU A 5 15.22 13.92 7.54
C LEU A 5 15.34 12.44 7.17
N ARG A 6 15.67 11.60 8.15
CA ARG A 6 15.80 10.16 7.99
C ARG A 6 14.42 9.59 7.71
N ILE A 7 14.23 9.06 6.51
CA ILE A 7 13.04 8.26 6.19
C ILE A 7 13.09 6.98 7.02
N THR A 8 12.11 6.79 7.89
CA THR A 8 12.00 5.63 8.78
C THR A 8 10.86 4.73 8.36
N ALA A 9 10.86 3.47 8.84
CA ALA A 9 9.72 2.57 8.67
C ALA A 9 8.44 3.20 9.25
N HIS A 10 8.55 3.84 10.42
CA HIS A 10 7.44 4.56 11.02
C HIS A 10 6.95 5.73 10.16
N GLY A 11 7.86 6.47 9.50
CA GLY A 11 7.50 7.53 8.56
C GLY A 11 6.67 7.01 7.39
N PHE A 12 7.11 5.92 6.75
CA PHE A 12 6.32 5.27 5.69
C PHE A 12 4.96 4.79 6.18
N TRP A 13 4.93 4.15 7.35
CA TRP A 13 3.69 3.67 7.95
C TRP A 13 2.71 4.82 8.24
N ARG A 14 3.19 5.95 8.76
CA ARG A 14 2.34 7.12 9.05
C ARG A 14 1.71 7.66 7.78
N HIS A 15 2.51 7.88 6.74
CA HIS A 15 1.99 8.30 5.45
C HIS A 15 1.00 7.27 4.89
N ALA A 16 1.27 5.97 5.02
CA ALA A 16 0.31 4.93 4.61
C ALA A 16 -1.06 5.09 5.30
N ALA A 17 -1.06 5.40 6.60
CA ALA A 17 -2.27 5.66 7.36
C ALA A 17 -3.00 6.93 6.89
N ASP A 18 -2.26 8.00 6.58
CA ASP A 18 -2.83 9.25 6.04
C ASP A 18 -3.53 9.01 4.69
N PHE A 19 -2.92 8.23 3.80
CA PHE A 19 -3.51 7.85 2.51
C PHE A 19 -4.76 6.98 2.66
N LEU A 20 -4.77 6.05 3.62
CA LEU A 20 -5.96 5.27 3.93
C LEU A 20 -7.09 6.18 4.44
N HIS A 21 -6.80 7.05 5.39
CA HIS A 21 -7.79 7.98 5.93
C HIS A 21 -8.36 8.91 4.83
N ALA A 22 -7.52 9.39 3.92
CA ALA A 22 -7.97 10.16 2.77
C ALA A 22 -8.89 9.34 1.84
N ALA A 23 -8.60 8.06 1.63
CA ALA A 23 -9.46 7.17 0.84
C ALA A 23 -10.82 6.95 1.51
N ASP A 24 -10.84 6.75 2.82
CA ASP A 24 -12.05 6.56 3.62
C ASP A 24 -12.94 7.81 3.61
N ALA A 25 -12.34 8.99 3.73
CA ALA A 25 -13.04 10.27 3.66
C ALA A 25 -13.63 10.54 2.26
N LEU A 26 -12.90 10.20 1.21
CA LEU A 26 -13.34 10.41 -0.18
C LEU A 26 -14.45 9.43 -0.58
N ARG A 27 -14.35 8.18 -0.13
CA ARG A 27 -15.30 7.11 -0.46
C ARG A 27 -15.54 6.23 0.75
N PRO A 28 -16.45 6.63 1.65
CA PRO A 28 -16.87 5.75 2.73
C PRO A 28 -17.52 4.49 2.15
N VAL A 29 -17.31 3.34 2.80
CA VAL A 29 -17.95 2.09 2.40
C VAL A 29 -19.45 2.25 2.51
N PRO A 30 -20.22 1.98 1.44
CA PRO A 30 -21.67 2.08 1.54
C PRO A 30 -22.23 0.97 2.44
N ASN A 31 -23.03 1.37 3.44
CA ASN A 31 -23.67 0.46 4.39
C ASN A 31 -24.94 -0.23 3.83
N SER A 32 -25.26 -0.01 2.55
CA SER A 32 -26.42 -0.60 1.88
C SER A 32 -26.09 -1.08 0.47
N ALA A 33 -26.80 -2.09 -0.02
CA ALA A 33 -26.65 -2.61 -1.38
C ALA A 33 -26.95 -1.52 -2.44
N VAL A 34 -27.96 -0.67 -2.19
CA VAL A 34 -28.30 0.47 -3.04
C VAL A 34 -27.15 1.49 -3.09
N GLY A 35 -26.52 1.78 -1.95
CA GLY A 35 -25.35 2.66 -1.90
C GLY A 35 -24.16 2.09 -2.68
N LYS A 36 -23.94 0.77 -2.63
CA LYS A 36 -22.88 0.10 -3.42
C LYS A 36 -23.12 0.24 -4.92
N PHE A 37 -24.35 0.01 -5.38
CA PHE A 37 -24.70 0.08 -6.79
C PHE A 37 -24.60 1.50 -7.38
N ARG A 38 -24.94 2.53 -6.60
CA ARG A 38 -24.86 3.93 -7.03
C ARG A 38 -23.45 4.52 -6.98
N SER A 39 -22.51 3.85 -6.32
CA SER A 39 -21.15 4.38 -6.12
C SER A 39 -20.28 4.17 -7.35
N ARG A 40 -20.12 5.21 -8.16
CA ARG A 40 -19.21 5.17 -9.32
C ARG A 40 -17.76 4.86 -8.87
N PRO A 41 -17.00 4.03 -9.60
CA PRO A 41 -15.58 3.84 -9.32
C PRO A 41 -14.85 5.19 -9.35
N SER A 42 -14.04 5.47 -8.33
CA SER A 42 -13.23 6.68 -8.23
C SER A 42 -11.77 6.28 -8.36
N LEU A 43 -11.14 6.60 -9.49
CA LEU A 43 -9.72 6.27 -9.73
C LEU A 43 -8.82 6.90 -8.66
N VAL A 44 -9.18 8.10 -8.19
CA VAL A 44 -8.50 8.78 -7.08
C VAL A 44 -8.57 7.94 -5.80
N ALA A 45 -9.73 7.38 -5.46
CA ALA A 45 -9.85 6.53 -4.28
C ALA A 45 -9.01 5.25 -4.40
N TYR A 46 -8.96 4.63 -5.60
CA TYR A 46 -8.08 3.48 -5.85
C TYR A 46 -6.60 3.85 -5.78
N TYR A 47 -6.22 5.03 -6.25
CA TYR A 47 -4.85 5.53 -6.13
C TYR A 47 -4.45 5.67 -4.66
N LEU A 48 -5.31 6.27 -3.84
CA LEU A 48 -5.06 6.46 -2.41
C LEU A 48 -4.88 5.11 -1.69
N LEU A 49 -5.75 4.13 -1.96
CA LEU A 49 -5.60 2.78 -1.41
C LEU A 49 -4.33 2.09 -1.91
N GLY A 50 -4.03 2.16 -3.20
CA GLY A 50 -2.80 1.59 -3.77
C GLY A 50 -1.55 2.18 -3.14
N HIS A 51 -1.53 3.49 -2.94
CA HIS A 51 -0.41 4.17 -2.30
C HIS A 51 -0.28 3.79 -0.82
N SER A 52 -1.40 3.70 -0.09
CA SER A 52 -1.41 3.22 1.30
C SER A 52 -0.81 1.81 1.42
N ILE A 53 -1.20 0.90 0.52
CA ILE A 53 -0.68 -0.48 0.49
C ILE A 53 0.82 -0.48 0.15
N GLU A 54 1.24 0.28 -0.87
CA GLU A 54 2.65 0.42 -1.25
C GLU A 54 3.52 0.87 -0.08
N LEU A 55 3.12 1.97 0.57
CA LEU A 55 3.85 2.54 1.69
C LEU A 55 3.86 1.61 2.90
N SER A 56 2.75 0.92 3.19
CA SER A 56 2.70 -0.09 4.25
C SER A 56 3.71 -1.22 4.01
N LEU A 57 3.78 -1.74 2.79
CA LEU A 57 4.72 -2.81 2.45
C LEU A 57 6.18 -2.32 2.51
N LYS A 58 6.46 -1.09 2.06
CA LYS A 58 7.78 -0.47 2.20
C LYS A 58 8.17 -0.26 3.66
N ALA A 59 7.23 0.16 4.52
CA ALA A 59 7.46 0.27 5.95
C ALA A 59 7.90 -1.07 6.55
N PHE A 60 7.19 -2.15 6.22
CA PHE A 60 7.54 -3.50 6.66
C PHE A 60 8.93 -3.93 6.16
N LEU A 61 9.23 -3.77 4.88
CA LEU A 61 10.52 -4.19 4.32
C LEU A 61 11.68 -3.38 4.93
N LEU A 62 11.50 -2.07 5.11
CA LEU A 62 12.47 -1.22 5.81
C LEU A 62 12.67 -1.69 7.25
N ALA A 63 11.59 -2.06 7.96
CA ALA A 63 11.66 -2.65 9.30
C ALA A 63 12.37 -4.02 9.35
N LYS A 64 12.42 -4.75 8.24
CA LYS A 64 13.19 -5.99 8.09
C LYS A 64 14.62 -5.77 7.58
N GLY A 65 15.08 -4.52 7.50
CA GLY A 65 16.47 -4.16 7.21
C GLY A 65 16.78 -3.89 5.74
N TYR A 66 15.77 -3.68 4.88
CA TYR A 66 16.01 -3.19 3.53
C TYR A 66 16.54 -1.75 3.54
N GLU A 67 17.46 -1.44 2.64
CA GLU A 67 17.90 -0.08 2.45
C GLU A 67 16.84 0.76 1.75
N ILE A 68 16.72 2.03 2.16
CA ILE A 68 15.77 2.97 1.56
C ILE A 68 16.02 3.18 0.06
N ARG A 69 17.28 3.14 -0.38
CA ARG A 69 17.66 3.29 -1.79
C ARG A 69 17.09 2.16 -2.63
N VAL A 70 17.16 0.92 -2.12
CA VAL A 70 16.58 -0.26 -2.76
C VAL A 70 15.06 -0.13 -2.86
N LEU A 71 14.37 0.28 -1.79
CA LEU A 71 12.91 0.43 -1.78
C LEU A 71 12.39 1.55 -2.70
N ARG A 72 13.26 2.50 -3.07
CA ARG A 72 12.95 3.60 -3.99
C ARG A 72 13.39 3.31 -5.42
N ASP A 73 14.23 2.29 -5.63
CA ASP A 73 14.75 1.94 -6.94
C ASP A 73 13.61 1.46 -7.85
N PRO A 74 13.32 2.19 -8.95
CA PRO A 74 12.27 1.82 -9.88
C PRO A 74 12.49 0.44 -10.52
N LYS A 75 13.75 0.00 -10.66
CA LYS A 75 14.10 -1.28 -11.27
C LYS A 75 13.84 -2.46 -10.35
N GLN A 76 13.90 -2.25 -9.04
CA GLN A 76 13.71 -3.32 -8.05
C GLN A 76 12.27 -3.39 -7.54
N PHE A 77 11.75 -2.25 -7.06
CA PHE A 77 10.43 -2.16 -6.44
C PHE A 77 9.54 -1.06 -7.03
N GLY A 78 9.93 -0.45 -8.15
CA GLY A 78 9.20 0.65 -8.79
C GLY A 78 7.75 0.32 -9.10
N HIS A 79 6.84 0.99 -8.38
CA HIS A 79 5.37 1.00 -8.52
C HIS A 79 4.67 -0.38 -8.62
N SER A 80 5.40 -1.47 -8.46
CA SER A 80 4.84 -2.82 -8.45
C SER A 80 4.54 -3.21 -7.02
N VAL A 81 3.31 -2.87 -6.59
CA VAL A 81 2.75 -3.32 -5.32
C VAL A 81 2.81 -4.85 -5.21
N ALA A 82 2.69 -5.57 -6.34
CA ALA A 82 2.87 -7.01 -6.42
C ALA A 82 4.30 -7.47 -6.03
N ASN A 83 5.35 -6.79 -6.52
CA ASN A 83 6.74 -7.14 -6.18
C ASN A 83 7.02 -6.89 -4.69
N LEU A 84 6.53 -5.77 -4.16
CA LEU A 84 6.63 -5.46 -2.73
C LEU A 84 5.92 -6.51 -1.88
N LEU A 85 4.73 -6.94 -2.27
CA LEU A 85 3.98 -8.00 -1.58
C LEU A 85 4.73 -9.33 -1.62
N ALA A 86 5.24 -9.71 -2.79
CA ALA A 86 5.99 -10.96 -2.95
C ALA A 86 7.21 -10.98 -2.04
N GLU A 87 8.01 -9.91 -2.01
CA GLU A 87 9.18 -9.82 -1.14
C GLU A 87 8.78 -9.77 0.34
N ALA A 88 7.76 -8.99 0.71
CA ALA A 88 7.29 -8.93 2.09
C ALA A 88 6.86 -10.32 2.59
N ARG A 89 6.17 -11.11 1.74
CA ARG A 89 5.82 -12.49 2.07
C ARG A 89 7.04 -13.39 2.26
N ARG A 90 8.07 -13.29 1.42
CA ARG A 90 9.35 -14.01 1.62
C ARG A 90 9.99 -13.64 2.96
N ARG A 91 9.87 -12.38 3.37
CA ARG A 91 10.31 -11.86 4.68
C ARG A 91 9.35 -12.14 5.83
N LYS A 92 8.43 -13.10 5.66
CA LYS A 92 7.50 -13.59 6.69
C LYS A 92 6.47 -12.54 7.13
N LEU A 93 5.95 -11.72 6.21
CA LEU A 93 4.83 -10.79 6.46
C LEU A 93 3.68 -11.43 7.25
N GLY A 94 3.39 -12.72 7.00
CA GLY A 94 2.37 -13.50 7.69
C GLY A 94 2.49 -13.56 9.22
N LYS A 95 3.66 -13.24 9.79
CA LYS A 95 3.86 -13.12 11.24
C LYS A 95 3.26 -11.83 11.83
N GLU A 96 3.21 -10.76 11.04
CA GLU A 96 2.65 -9.48 11.45
C GLU A 96 1.21 -9.31 10.91
N VAL A 97 0.97 -9.69 9.64
CA VAL A 97 -0.31 -9.54 8.95
C VAL A 97 -0.65 -10.80 8.15
N LYS A 98 -1.77 -11.43 8.46
CA LYS A 98 -2.29 -12.57 7.69
C LYS A 98 -3.20 -12.09 6.57
N LEU A 99 -2.72 -12.20 5.33
CA LEU A 99 -3.52 -11.96 4.12
C LEU A 99 -3.96 -13.29 3.51
N SER A 100 -5.25 -13.39 3.20
CA SER A 100 -5.84 -14.50 2.45
C SER A 100 -5.38 -14.51 0.99
N LYS A 101 -5.61 -15.63 0.29
CA LYS A 101 -5.30 -15.75 -1.14
C LYS A 101 -6.05 -14.70 -1.98
N ARG A 102 -7.33 -14.44 -1.64
CA ARG A 102 -8.17 -13.44 -2.34
C ARG A 102 -7.64 -12.02 -2.15
N GLU A 103 -7.22 -11.68 -0.95
CA GLU A 103 -6.63 -10.36 -0.64
C GLU A 103 -5.32 -10.15 -1.38
N CYS A 104 -4.46 -11.16 -1.44
CA CYS A 104 -3.25 -11.09 -2.25
C CYS A 104 -3.55 -10.94 -3.74
N ALA A 105 -4.54 -11.66 -4.26
CA ALA A 105 -4.98 -11.52 -5.65
C ALA A 105 -5.51 -10.12 -5.95
N ALA A 106 -6.26 -9.50 -5.03
CA ALA A 106 -6.73 -8.13 -5.18
C ALA A 106 -5.58 -7.11 -5.26
N ILE A 107 -4.53 -7.27 -4.45
CA ILE A 107 -3.31 -6.44 -4.53
C ILE A 107 -2.62 -6.62 -5.89
N VAL A 108 -2.49 -7.85 -6.37
CA VAL A 108 -1.86 -8.14 -7.67
C VAL A 108 -2.65 -7.49 -8.81
N LEU A 109 -3.97 -7.64 -8.81
CA LEU A 109 -4.84 -7.02 -9.83
C LEU A 109 -4.75 -5.48 -9.79
N LEU A 110 -4.75 -4.87 -8.59
CA LEU A 110 -4.52 -3.44 -8.45
C LEU A 110 -3.16 -3.03 -9.04
N SER A 111 -2.11 -3.82 -8.78
CA SER A 111 -0.75 -3.54 -9.22
C SER A 111 -0.62 -3.46 -10.74
N GLU A 112 -1.42 -4.20 -11.51
CA GLU A 112 -1.43 -4.12 -12.98
C GLU A 112 -1.89 -2.74 -13.46
N THR A 113 -2.92 -2.19 -12.82
CA THR A 113 -3.45 -0.85 -13.13
C THR A 113 -2.56 0.26 -12.54
N TYR A 114 -1.97 0.02 -11.36
CA TYR A 114 -1.15 0.98 -10.62
C TYR A 114 0.23 1.19 -11.25
N LYS A 115 0.87 0.11 -11.75
CA LYS A 115 2.25 0.15 -12.30
C LYS A 115 2.40 1.10 -13.50
N GLY A 116 1.35 1.26 -14.30
CA GLY A 116 1.36 2.18 -15.44
C GLY A 116 1.07 3.64 -15.09
N LYS A 117 0.90 3.99 -13.80
CA LYS A 117 0.37 5.30 -13.38
C LYS A 117 -0.96 5.66 -14.04
N ARG A 118 -1.72 4.65 -14.49
CA ARG A 118 -3.00 4.81 -15.19
C ARG A 118 -4.09 5.41 -14.29
N LEU A 119 -3.85 5.44 -12.98
CA LEU A 119 -4.71 6.12 -12.01
C LEU A 119 -4.36 7.62 -11.89
N GLU A 120 -3.15 8.02 -12.30
CA GLU A 120 -2.64 9.39 -12.24
C GLU A 120 -2.79 10.12 -13.59
N TYR A 121 -2.67 9.40 -14.70
CA TYR A 121 -2.77 9.95 -16.05
C TYR A 121 -3.96 9.38 -16.80
N VAL A 122 -4.61 10.24 -17.60
CA VAL A 122 -5.73 9.83 -18.46
C VAL A 122 -5.18 8.95 -19.58
N GLU A 123 -5.42 7.65 -19.47
CA GLU A 123 -5.16 6.69 -20.54
C GLU A 123 -6.46 6.07 -21.04
N TYR A 124 -6.57 5.90 -22.36
CA TYR A 124 -7.70 5.21 -22.98
C TYR A 124 -7.70 3.70 -22.63
N GLY A 125 -8.89 3.12 -22.47
CA GLY A 125 -9.08 1.68 -22.26
C GLY A 125 -9.93 1.33 -21.04
N VAL A 126 -10.07 0.03 -20.79
CA VAL A 126 -10.86 -0.51 -19.67
C VAL A 126 -9.98 -0.67 -18.43
N TYR A 127 -10.43 -0.14 -17.30
CA TYR A 127 -9.80 -0.38 -15.99
C TYR A 127 -10.31 -1.69 -15.41
N ARG A 128 -9.39 -2.63 -15.11
CA ARG A 128 -9.69 -3.84 -14.35
C ARG A 128 -9.32 -3.61 -12.89
N LEU A 129 -10.28 -3.12 -12.13
CA LEU A 129 -10.09 -2.81 -10.71
C LEU A 129 -10.71 -3.94 -9.85
N PRO A 130 -10.04 -4.37 -8.77
CA PRO A 130 -10.68 -5.22 -7.78
C PRO A 130 -11.80 -4.45 -7.08
N GLU A 131 -12.70 -5.17 -6.42
CA GLU A 131 -13.73 -4.57 -5.57
C GLU A 131 -13.12 -3.66 -4.49
N TYR A 132 -13.56 -2.39 -4.46
CA TYR A 132 -13.00 -1.34 -3.59
C TYR A 132 -12.95 -1.76 -2.11
N PHE A 133 -14.04 -2.32 -1.60
CA PHE A 133 -14.14 -2.76 -0.21
C PHE A 133 -13.08 -3.79 0.17
N PHE A 134 -12.73 -4.70 -0.75
CA PHE A 134 -11.68 -5.68 -0.48
C PHE A 134 -10.30 -5.03 -0.39
N LEU A 135 -10.01 -4.04 -1.25
CA LEU A 135 -8.74 -3.32 -1.16
C LEU A 135 -8.63 -2.46 0.09
N GLN A 136 -9.73 -1.82 0.50
CA GLN A 136 -9.77 -1.03 1.72
C GLN A 136 -9.51 -1.89 2.95
N ALA A 137 -10.20 -3.02 3.07
CA ALA A 137 -9.96 -3.99 4.15
C ALA A 137 -8.50 -4.49 4.17
N VAL A 138 -7.85 -4.63 3.01
CA VAL A 138 -6.43 -4.98 2.90
C VAL A 138 -5.53 -3.85 3.40
N ALA A 139 -5.79 -2.61 2.97
CA ALA A 139 -5.04 -1.44 3.41
C ALA A 139 -5.15 -1.25 4.92
N GLU A 140 -6.36 -1.36 5.48
CA GLU A 140 -6.61 -1.35 6.93
C GLU A 140 -5.81 -2.42 7.66
N LYS A 141 -5.87 -3.68 7.21
CA LYS A 141 -5.11 -4.79 7.82
C LYS A 141 -3.61 -4.52 7.82
N LEU A 142 -3.07 -4.00 6.72
CA LEU A 142 -1.65 -3.67 6.60
C LEU A 142 -1.27 -2.53 7.53
N VAL A 143 -2.01 -1.41 7.52
CA VAL A 143 -1.75 -0.26 8.39
C VAL A 143 -1.84 -0.69 9.87
N LEU A 144 -2.90 -1.39 10.28
CA LEU A 144 -3.08 -1.78 11.67
C LEU A 144 -2.00 -2.79 12.12
N GLY A 145 -1.80 -3.86 11.36
CA GLY A 145 -0.89 -4.94 11.78
C GLY A 145 0.60 -4.58 11.67
N LEU A 146 0.97 -3.61 10.82
CA LEU A 146 2.37 -3.18 10.67
C LEU A 146 2.77 -2.02 11.58
N ARG A 147 1.84 -1.48 12.38
CA ARG A 147 2.13 -0.35 13.28
C ARG A 147 3.29 -0.66 14.23
N LYS A 148 3.20 -1.79 14.97
CA LYS A 148 4.18 -2.15 15.99
C LYS A 148 5.58 -2.38 15.41
N CYS A 149 5.68 -3.14 14.32
CA CYS A 149 6.99 -3.41 13.71
C CYS A 149 7.62 -2.14 13.09
N SER A 150 6.79 -1.22 12.58
CA SER A 150 7.26 0.03 11.99
C SER A 150 7.76 1.03 13.04
N MET A 151 7.18 1.03 14.25
CA MET A 151 7.63 1.87 15.37
C MET A 151 8.94 1.37 15.99
N ASN A 152 9.16 0.06 16.05
CA ASN A 152 10.32 -0.55 16.72
C ASN A 152 11.55 -0.69 15.81
N ALA A 153 11.42 -0.38 14.52
CA ALA A 153 12.52 -0.47 13.57
C ALA A 153 13.47 0.71 13.71
N THR A 154 14.54 0.54 14.49
CA THR A 154 15.71 1.42 14.42
C THR A 154 16.42 1.14 13.10
N GLY A 155 16.31 2.06 12.14
CA GLY A 155 16.97 1.95 10.83
C GLY A 155 18.48 1.82 11.01
N ARG A 156 19.02 0.60 10.90
CA ARG A 156 20.46 0.37 10.84
C ARG A 156 20.94 0.73 9.43
N GLN A 157 21.64 1.85 9.31
CA GLN A 157 22.57 2.04 8.21
C GLN A 157 23.85 1.29 8.59
N LYS A 158 24.26 0.31 7.78
CA LYS A 158 25.67 -0.10 7.79
C LYS A 158 26.49 1.06 7.20
N PRO A 159 27.69 1.35 7.75
CA PRO A 159 28.56 2.41 7.29
C PRO A 159 28.94 2.22 5.81
#